data_AF-A0A2M7AHC8-F1
#
_entry.id   AF-A0A2M7AHC8-F1
#
_cell.length_a   1.000
_cell.length_b   1.000
_cell.length_c   1.000
_cell.angle_alpha   90.00
_cell.angle_beta   90.00
_cell.angle_gamma   90.00
#
_symmetry.space_group_name_H-M   'P 1'
#
loop_
_entity.id
_entity.type
_entity.pdbx_description
1 polymer ?
#
loop_
_entity_poly.entity_id
_entity_poly.type
_entity_poly.pdbx_seq_one_letter_code
_entity_poly.pdbx_strand_id
1 'polypeptide(L)'
;MELLVVIAIIAILAAILFPVFARAREKARTSSCQSNLKQIGIAAAMYAQDYDERYAVCWQYAPNPTQAWYPALLYPYVKNDQLFTCPSDPSPTARNNIYFSYAFNSLQNISARWPDAIAKGVFSNSP
;
A
#
# COMPACT_ATOMS: atom_id res chain seq x y z
N MET A 1 32.14 -32.81 29.29
CA MET A 1 32.81 -31.72 28.55
C MET A 1 32.44 -31.72 27.06
N GLU A 2 32.25 -32.87 26.42
CA GLU A 2 31.92 -32.97 24.99
C GLU A 2 30.62 -32.22 24.60
N LEU A 3 29.55 -32.35 25.40
CA LEU A 3 28.28 -31.66 25.16
C LEU A 3 28.34 -30.13 25.37
N LEU A 4 29.27 -29.65 26.20
CA LEU A 4 29.38 -28.22 26.51
C LEU A 4 29.96 -27.42 25.34
N VAL A 5 30.87 -28.02 24.57
CA VAL A 5 31.43 -27.40 23.36
C VAL A 5 30.36 -27.27 22.28
N VAL A 6 29.50 -28.27 22.12
CA VAL A 6 28.43 -28.27 21.12
C VAL A 6 27.42 -27.14 21.36
N ILE A 7 26.94 -26.99 22.59
CA ILE A 7 26.00 -25.91 22.92
C ILE A 7 26.64 -24.52 22.77
N ALA A 8 27.93 -24.38 23.07
CA ALA A 8 28.64 -23.12 22.90
C ALA A 8 28.69 -22.69 21.43
N ILE A 9 28.96 -23.63 20.52
CA ILE A 9 28.98 -23.36 19.08
C ILE A 9 27.57 -23.01 18.56
N ILE A 10 26.53 -23.75 18.96
CA ILE A 10 25.15 -23.44 18.56
C ILE A 10 24.73 -22.05 19.05
N ALA A 11 25.09 -21.67 20.28
CA ALA A 11 24.79 -20.35 20.83
C ALA A 11 25.44 -19.22 20.01
N ILE A 12 26.70 -19.38 19.60
CA ILE A 12 27.40 -18.39 18.75
C ILE A 12 26.73 -18.29 17.37
N LEU A 13 26.39 -19.42 16.75
CA LEU A 13 25.71 -19.43 15.44
C LEU A 13 24.32 -18.78 15.52
N ALA A 14 23.53 -19.11 16.55
CA ALA A 14 22.21 -18.54 16.75
C ALA A 14 22.26 -17.03 17.02
N ALA A 15 23.26 -16.56 17.78
CA ALA A 15 23.47 -15.15 18.08
C ALA A 15 23.73 -14.30 16.82
N ILE A 16 24.41 -14.86 15.81
CA ILE A 16 24.63 -14.18 14.52
C ILE A 16 23.45 -14.35 13.57
N LEU A 17 22.81 -15.53 13.58
CA LEU A 17 21.71 -15.85 12.66
C LEU A 17 20.45 -15.03 12.95
N PHE A 18 20.10 -14.85 14.22
CA PHE A 18 18.90 -14.11 14.63
C PHE A 18 18.82 -12.66 14.09
N PRO A 19 19.85 -11.80 14.26
CA PRO A 19 19.81 -10.43 13.74
C PRO A 19 19.82 -10.37 12.21
N VAL A 20 20.50 -11.30 11.54
CA VAL A 20 20.53 -11.37 10.08
C VAL A 20 19.18 -11.80 9.52
N PHE A 21 18.54 -12.80 10.14
CA PHE A 21 17.23 -13.30 9.72
C PHE A 21 16.15 -12.23 9.83
N ALA A 22 16.15 -11.42 10.90
CA ALA A 22 15.21 -10.31 11.04
C ALA A 22 15.31 -9.30 9.89
N ARG A 23 16.55 -8.92 9.51
CA ARG A 23 16.79 -8.01 8.37
C ARG A 23 16.40 -8.64 7.03
N ALA A 24 16.69 -9.92 6.84
CA ALA A 24 16.33 -10.65 5.62
C ALA A 24 14.81 -10.74 5.45
N ARG A 25 14.09 -11.01 6.54
CA ARG A 25 12.62 -11.05 6.55
C ARG A 25 12.02 -9.70 6.16
N GLU A 26 12.55 -8.60 6.70
CA GLU A 26 12.05 -7.26 6.36
C GLU A 26 12.34 -6.89 4.90
N LYS A 27 13.52 -7.24 4.38
CA LYS A 27 13.82 -7.08 2.94
C LYS A 27 12.86 -7.87 2.06
N ALA A 28 12.51 -9.09 2.45
CA ALA A 28 11.52 -9.88 1.72
C ALA A 28 10.14 -9.21 1.70
N ARG A 29 9.68 -8.67 2.84
CA ARG A 29 8.41 -7.91 2.90
C ARG A 29 8.45 -6.66 2.04
N THR A 30 9.56 -5.91 2.08
CA THR A 30 9.76 -4.73 1.23
C THR A 30 9.71 -5.09 -0.26
N SER A 31 10.33 -6.21 -0.65
CA SER A 31 10.28 -6.71 -2.03
C SER A 31 8.84 -7.03 -2.46
N SER A 32 8.03 -7.62 -1.58
CA SER A 32 6.61 -7.83 -1.84
C SER A 32 5.87 -6.51 -2.02
N CYS A 33 6.11 -5.52 -1.16
CA CYS A 33 5.48 -4.20 -1.26
C CYS A 33 5.83 -3.50 -2.59
N GLN A 34 7.08 -3.60 -3.05
CA GLN A 34 7.50 -3.06 -4.34
C GLN A 34 6.84 -3.77 -5.53
N SER A 35 6.73 -5.10 -5.47
CA SER A 35 6.01 -5.89 -6.47
C SER A 35 4.53 -5.48 -6.56
N ASN A 36 3.89 -5.29 -5.40
CA ASN A 36 2.50 -4.84 -5.32
C ASN A 36 2.32 -3.45 -5.95
N LEU A 37 3.20 -2.49 -5.62
CA LEU A 37 3.22 -1.16 -6.22
C LEU A 37 3.37 -1.20 -7.75
N LYS A 38 4.25 -2.07 -8.25
CA LYS A 38 4.43 -2.25 -9.69
C LYS A 38 3.14 -2.75 -10.36
N GLN A 39 2.46 -3.73 -9.75
CA GLN A 39 1.19 -4.24 -10.26
C GLN A 39 0.09 -3.17 -10.26
N ILE A 40 0.02 -2.36 -9.21
CA ILE A 40 -0.91 -1.22 -9.15
C ILE A 40 -0.59 -0.19 -10.23
N GLY A 41 0.70 0.14 -10.45
CA GLY A 41 1.12 1.09 -11.48
C GLY A 41 0.77 0.62 -12.90
N ILE A 42 0.93 -0.68 -13.18
CA ILE A 42 0.49 -1.27 -14.45
C ILE A 42 -1.02 -1.17 -14.60
N ALA A 43 -1.78 -1.53 -13.57
CA ALA A 43 -3.23 -1.41 -13.61
C ALA A 43 -3.72 0.03 -13.80
N ALA A 44 -3.05 1.01 -13.18
CA ALA A 44 -3.36 2.42 -13.35
C ALA A 44 -3.07 2.91 -14.77
N ALA A 45 -2.00 2.41 -15.41
CA ALA A 45 -1.73 2.69 -16.81
C ALA A 45 -2.78 2.06 -17.74
N MET A 46 -3.21 0.82 -17.48
CA MET A 46 -4.29 0.17 -18.23
C MET A 46 -5.61 0.94 -18.09
N TYR A 47 -5.95 1.40 -16.88
CA TYR A 47 -7.10 2.26 -16.66
C TYR A 47 -7.00 3.55 -17.49
N ALA A 48 -5.85 4.23 -17.49
CA ALA A 48 -5.69 5.46 -18.26
C ALA A 48 -5.85 5.22 -19.77
N GLN A 49 -5.42 4.07 -20.28
CA GLN A 49 -5.61 3.69 -21.69
C GLN A 49 -7.09 3.52 -22.06
N ASP A 50 -7.90 2.97 -21.15
CA ASP A 50 -9.32 2.73 -21.39
C ASP A 50 -10.20 3.99 -21.20
N TYR A 51 -9.69 5.01 -20.49
CA TYR A 51 -10.46 6.21 -20.08
C TYR A 51 -9.85 7.53 -20.57
N ASP A 52 -9.55 7.66 -21.86
CA ASP A 52 -9.06 8.89 -22.51
C ASP A 52 -7.85 9.54 -21.78
N GLU A 53 -6.87 8.73 -21.38
CA GLU A 53 -5.66 9.14 -20.64
C GLU A 53 -5.96 9.77 -19.26
N ARG A 54 -7.16 9.57 -18.72
CA ARG A 54 -7.53 10.06 -17.39
C ARG A 54 -7.08 9.08 -16.32
N TYR A 55 -6.39 9.59 -15.30
CA TYR A 55 -6.02 8.81 -14.14
C TYR A 55 -7.23 8.53 -13.24
N ALA A 56 -7.23 7.35 -12.61
CA ALA A 56 -8.23 7.00 -11.61
C ALA A 56 -8.22 8.01 -10.46
N VAL A 57 -9.38 8.58 -10.17
CA VAL A 57 -9.54 9.54 -9.09
C VAL A 57 -9.38 8.85 -7.74
N CYS A 58 -8.64 9.49 -6.85
CA CYS A 58 -8.48 9.02 -5.47
C CYS A 58 -9.78 9.12 -4.67
N TRP A 59 -10.65 10.06 -5.07
CA TRP A 59 -11.96 10.34 -4.51
C TRP A 59 -12.80 11.09 -5.56
N GLN A 60 -14.01 10.63 -5.82
CA GLN A 60 -15.05 11.44 -6.46
C GLN A 60 -16.22 11.58 -5.50
N TYR A 61 -16.73 12.80 -5.34
CA TYR A 61 -18.01 13.02 -4.71
C TYR A 61 -19.11 12.70 -5.73
N ALA A 62 -19.45 11.42 -5.87
CA ALA A 62 -20.56 10.99 -6.71
C ALA A 62 -21.85 10.96 -5.88
N PRO A 63 -23.02 11.37 -6.44
CA PRO A 63 -24.31 11.26 -5.77
C PRO A 63 -24.70 9.80 -5.45
N ASN A 64 -24.02 8.83 -6.08
CA ASN A 64 -24.09 7.42 -5.73
C ASN A 64 -22.81 6.98 -4.98
N PRO A 65 -22.90 6.52 -3.72
CA PRO A 65 -21.75 6.22 -2.86
C PRO A 65 -20.91 5.00 -3.30
N THR A 66 -21.23 4.38 -4.43
CA THR A 66 -20.65 3.10 -4.87
C THR A 66 -19.49 3.21 -5.87
N GLN A 67 -19.16 4.39 -6.44
CA GLN A 67 -18.56 4.36 -7.79
C GLN A 67 -17.21 5.05 -8.08
N ALA A 68 -16.51 5.68 -7.15
CA ALA A 68 -15.17 6.19 -7.51
C ALA A 68 -14.24 6.30 -6.31
N TRP A 69 -13.74 5.13 -5.93
CA TRP A 69 -12.61 5.01 -5.02
C TRP A 69 -11.53 4.20 -5.73
N TYR A 70 -10.28 4.68 -5.64
CA TYR A 70 -9.15 4.23 -6.46
C TYR A 70 -9.00 2.69 -6.57
N PRO A 71 -9.11 1.90 -5.49
CA PRO A 71 -9.02 0.44 -5.60
C PRO A 71 -10.16 -0.21 -6.39
N ALA A 72 -11.41 0.27 -6.30
CA ALA A 72 -12.50 -0.31 -7.10
C ALA A 72 -12.37 0.01 -8.59
N LEU A 73 -11.85 1.18 -8.93
CA LEU A 73 -11.61 1.55 -10.33
C LEU A 73 -10.51 0.66 -10.94
N LEU A 74 -9.54 0.25 -10.13
CA LEU A 74 -8.45 -0.64 -10.54
C LEU A 74 -8.78 -2.13 -10.39
N TYR A 75 -9.83 -2.48 -9.65
CA TYR A 75 -10.21 -3.86 -9.38
C TYR A 75 -10.39 -4.72 -10.66
N PRO A 76 -11.00 -4.22 -11.76
CA PRO A 76 -11.12 -4.98 -13.00
C PRO A 76 -9.77 -5.43 -13.59
N TYR A 77 -8.71 -4.63 -13.38
CA TYR A 77 -7.38 -4.85 -13.91
C TYR A 77 -6.50 -5.67 -12.96
N VAL A 78 -6.68 -5.48 -11.66
CA VAL A 78 -5.84 -6.08 -10.61
C VAL A 78 -6.41 -7.42 -10.11
N LYS A 79 -7.75 -7.52 -9.99
CA LYS A 79 -8.51 -8.68 -9.48
C LYS A 79 -8.01 -9.26 -8.15
N ASN A 80 -7.36 -8.43 -7.32
CA ASN A 80 -6.80 -8.84 -6.03
C ASN A 80 -6.66 -7.64 -5.09
N ASP A 81 -7.47 -7.62 -4.04
CA ASP A 81 -7.52 -6.53 -3.05
C ASP A 81 -6.31 -6.50 -2.10
N GLN A 82 -5.64 -7.65 -1.92
CA GLN A 82 -4.47 -7.72 -1.03
C GLN A 82 -3.28 -6.94 -1.59
N LEU A 83 -3.28 -6.64 -2.89
CA LEU A 83 -2.24 -5.84 -3.53
C LEU A 83 -2.21 -4.40 -3.02
N PHE A 84 -3.32 -3.87 -2.50
CA PHE A 84 -3.36 -2.50 -1.96
C PHE A 84 -2.76 -2.37 -0.55
N THR A 85 -2.46 -3.49 0.10
CA THR A 85 -1.83 -3.53 1.42
C THR A 85 -0.35 -3.89 1.31
N CYS A 86 0.49 -3.27 2.14
CA CYS A 86 1.91 -3.60 2.28
C CYS A 86 2.09 -4.49 3.51
N PRO A 87 2.70 -5.70 3.39
CA PRO A 87 3.00 -6.55 4.54
C PRO A 87 3.90 -5.93 5.62
N SER A 88 4.61 -4.84 5.30
CA SER A 88 5.41 -4.07 6.26
C SER A 88 4.65 -2.92 6.93
N ASP A 89 3.41 -2.62 6.49
CA ASP A 89 2.59 -1.58 7.10
C ASP A 89 1.87 -2.11 8.36
N PRO A 90 2.19 -1.60 9.57
CA PRO A 90 1.57 -2.06 10.80
C PRO A 90 0.16 -1.51 11.01
N SER A 91 -0.24 -0.48 10.26
CA SER A 91 -1.50 0.23 10.46
C SER A 91 -2.14 0.60 9.12
N PRO A 92 -2.55 -0.39 8.30
CA PRO A 92 -3.26 -0.10 7.08
C PRO A 92 -4.58 0.58 7.42
N THR A 93 -4.90 1.63 6.66
CA THR A 93 -6.18 2.31 6.82
C THR A 93 -7.26 1.50 6.11
N ALA A 94 -8.48 1.46 6.66
CA ALA A 94 -9.59 0.68 6.13
C ALA A 94 -10.74 1.58 5.68
N ARG A 95 -11.35 1.25 4.55
CA ARG A 95 -12.59 1.86 4.05
C ARG A 95 -13.43 0.77 3.40
N ASN A 96 -14.71 0.67 3.76
CA ASN A 96 -15.62 -0.36 3.24
C ASN A 96 -15.03 -1.79 3.30
N ASN A 97 -14.35 -2.15 4.40
CA ASN A 97 -13.65 -3.43 4.62
C ASN A 97 -12.45 -3.72 3.71
N ILE A 98 -11.87 -2.69 3.07
CA ILE A 98 -10.70 -2.83 2.20
C ILE A 98 -9.54 -2.02 2.78
N TYR A 99 -8.38 -2.66 2.89
CA TYR A 99 -7.18 -2.15 3.57
C TYR A 99 -6.16 -1.57 2.58
N PHE A 100 -5.52 -0.46 2.95
CA PHE A 100 -4.57 0.24 2.07
C PHE A 100 -3.38 0.87 2.81
N SER A 101 -2.20 0.77 2.19
CA SER A 101 -0.90 1.12 2.79
C SER A 101 -0.06 2.13 1.99
N TYR A 102 -0.17 2.15 0.66
CA TYR A 102 0.79 2.83 -0.24
C TYR A 102 0.58 4.34 -0.44
N ALA A 103 0.09 5.06 0.57
CA ALA A 103 -0.16 6.50 0.47
C ALA A 103 -1.05 6.93 -0.74
N PHE A 104 -1.86 6.04 -1.31
CA PHE A 104 -3.07 6.40 -2.11
C PHE A 104 -4.16 7.07 -1.24
N ASN A 105 -3.75 7.54 -0.08
CA ASN A 105 -4.48 7.61 1.16
C ASN A 105 -4.22 8.94 1.89
N SER A 106 -3.22 9.70 1.45
CA SER A 106 -2.94 11.05 1.96
C SER A 106 -4.06 12.05 1.66
N LEU A 107 -5.08 11.64 0.89
CA LEU A 107 -6.25 12.44 0.53
C LEU A 107 -7.54 11.98 1.23
N GLN A 108 -7.52 10.93 2.06
CA GLN A 108 -8.69 10.57 2.89
C GLN A 108 -8.93 11.55 4.04
N ASN A 109 -8.01 12.49 4.25
CA ASN A 109 -8.19 13.61 5.18
C ASN A 109 -7.64 14.91 4.57
N ILE A 110 -8.01 15.24 3.31
CA ILE A 110 -7.67 16.54 2.69
C ILE A 110 -8.07 17.69 3.63
N SER A 111 -9.20 17.56 4.34
CA SER A 111 -9.67 18.56 5.29
C SER A 111 -8.78 18.74 6.51
N ALA A 112 -8.19 17.69 7.09
CA ALA A 112 -7.25 17.86 8.20
C ALA A 112 -5.80 18.11 7.76
N ARG A 113 -5.42 17.72 6.54
CA ARG A 113 -4.03 17.80 6.06
C ARG A 113 -3.76 19.09 5.27
N TRP A 114 -4.75 19.64 4.57
CA TRP A 114 -4.60 20.77 3.65
C TRP A 114 -5.79 21.75 3.71
N PRO A 115 -6.06 22.38 4.87
CA PRO A 115 -7.17 23.32 5.02
C PRO A 115 -7.06 24.50 4.02
N ASP A 116 -5.85 24.98 3.77
CA ASP A 116 -5.58 26.11 2.86
C ASP A 116 -5.86 25.78 1.39
N ALA A 117 -5.67 24.53 0.98
CA ALA A 117 -5.89 24.10 -0.39
C ALA A 117 -7.39 23.94 -0.71
N ILE A 118 -8.20 23.57 0.30
CA ILE A 118 -9.67 23.59 0.21
C ILE A 118 -10.16 25.04 0.16
N ALA A 119 -9.67 25.90 1.05
CA ALA A 119 -10.05 27.32 1.07
C ALA A 119 -9.72 28.04 -0.25
N LYS A 120 -8.66 27.61 -0.95
CA LYS A 120 -8.25 28.11 -2.27
C LYS A 120 -8.94 27.42 -3.45
N GLY A 121 -9.90 26.53 -3.21
CA GLY A 121 -10.65 25.85 -4.27
C GLY A 121 -9.81 24.94 -5.16
N VAL A 122 -8.61 24.55 -4.75
CA VAL A 122 -7.70 23.69 -5.55
C VAL A 122 -8.31 22.31 -5.79
N PHE A 123 -9.18 21.88 -4.87
CA PHE A 123 -9.95 20.64 -4.97
C PHE A 123 -11.45 20.89 -5.28
N SER A 124 -11.82 22.09 -5.73
CA SER A 124 -13.21 22.35 -6.14
C SER A 124 -13.49 21.64 -7.46
N ASN A 125 -14.44 20.71 -7.41
CA ASN A 125 -14.96 19.95 -8.53
C ASN A 125 -15.22 20.87 -9.74
N SER A 126 -14.75 20.47 -10.91
CA SER A 126 -15.24 20.96 -12.20
C SER A 126 -15.58 19.76 -13.07
N PRO A 127 -16.62 19.90 -13.90
CA PRO A 127 -18.01 19.52 -13.64
C PRO A 127 -18.27 18.01 -13.67
#